data_AF-A0A151QV65-F1
#
_entry.id   AF-A0A151QV65-F1
#
_cell.length_a   1.000
_cell.length_b   1.000
_cell.length_c   1.000
_cell.angle_alpha   90.00
_cell.angle_beta   90.00
_cell.angle_gamma   90.00
#
_symmetry.space_group_name_H-M   'P 1'
#
loop_
_entity.id
_entity.type
_entity.pdbx_description
1 polymer ?
#
loop_
_entity_poly.entity_id
_entity_poly.type
_entity_poly.pdbx_seq_one_letter_code
_entity_poly.pdbx_strand_id
1 'polypeptide(L)'
;LETAKGLWDDLKERFAVANIPCIFHLKASLATMKQKGASITNYYTKLHYTWDELESSRMYNLCTNGDNFVFQKSIATEQEHDRVYQFLMGLDHAFYGTFITQILNSNPLRTINQAFSIVTQEESHKAMVRSSKTLTEALGFATTNTPIDSSKPRVTYTHYGCPNHDVSHCYKLHGYPDRPNIGRGRGRGLSTLGRLTFGSAHATQSGVSFEKHLSINDFTPGMIQ
;
A
#
# COMPACT_ATOMS: atom_id res chain seq x y z
N LEU A 1 -60.82 16.24 9.64
CA LEU A 1 -59.47 16.74 9.29
C LEU A 1 -59.37 18.23 9.67
N GLU A 2 -59.49 18.60 10.95
CA GLU A 2 -59.50 20.03 11.37
C GLU A 2 -58.31 20.44 12.26
N THR A 3 -57.40 19.51 12.57
CA THR A 3 -56.16 19.82 13.29
C THR A 3 -54.97 19.63 12.36
N ALA A 4 -53.97 20.54 12.45
CA ALA A 4 -52.72 20.43 11.70
C ALA A 4 -52.03 19.06 11.88
N LYS A 5 -52.17 18.47 13.07
CA LYS A 5 -51.75 17.09 13.37
C LYS A 5 -52.50 16.05 12.52
N GLY A 6 -53.82 16.15 12.40
CA GLY A 6 -54.61 15.22 11.60
C GLY A 6 -54.32 15.32 10.09
N LEU A 7 -54.01 16.52 9.59
CA LEU A 7 -53.53 16.69 8.21
C LEU A 7 -52.12 16.09 8.04
N TRP A 8 -51.23 16.30 9.00
CA TRP A 8 -49.90 15.71 8.99
C TRP A 8 -49.93 14.18 9.06
N ASP A 9 -50.80 13.61 9.89
CA ASP A 9 -50.96 12.16 10.02
C ASP A 9 -51.54 11.54 8.73
N ASP A 10 -52.50 12.20 8.07
CA ASP A 10 -53.04 11.78 6.78
C ASP A 10 -52.00 11.91 5.64
N LEU A 11 -51.19 12.97 5.63
CA LEU A 11 -50.06 13.11 4.72
C LEU A 11 -48.99 12.03 4.98
N LYS A 12 -48.69 11.74 6.25
CA LYS A 12 -47.76 10.69 6.63
C LYS A 12 -48.29 9.31 6.22
N GLU A 13 -49.57 9.03 6.42
CA GLU A 13 -50.16 7.76 6.02
C GLU A 13 -50.15 7.57 4.49
N ARG A 14 -50.41 8.63 3.72
CA ARG A 14 -50.45 8.58 2.25
C ARG A 14 -49.08 8.68 1.57
N PHE A 15 -48.15 9.43 2.16
CA PHE A 15 -46.86 9.79 1.54
C PHE A 15 -45.64 9.37 2.35
N ALA A 16 -45.76 8.99 3.62
CA ALA A 16 -44.70 8.23 4.31
C ALA A 16 -44.80 6.74 3.94
N VAL A 17 -45.05 6.48 2.66
CA VAL A 17 -44.70 5.22 2.02
C VAL A 17 -43.22 5.05 2.31
N ALA A 18 -42.93 4.23 3.32
CA ALA A 18 -41.57 3.82 3.58
C ALA A 18 -41.04 3.31 2.25
N ASN A 19 -39.80 3.68 1.93
CA ASN A 19 -39.08 3.28 0.73
C ASN A 19 -38.81 1.76 0.74
N ILE A 20 -39.75 0.91 1.16
CA ILE A 20 -39.63 -0.53 1.39
C ILE A 20 -39.15 -1.23 0.12
N PRO A 21 -39.71 -0.99 -1.09
CA PRO A 21 -39.19 -1.60 -2.31
C PRO A 21 -37.74 -1.17 -2.61
N CYS A 22 -37.42 0.11 -2.37
CA CYS A 22 -36.06 0.63 -2.56
C CYS A 22 -35.09 0.01 -1.54
N ILE A 23 -35.44 -0.01 -0.25
CA ILE A 23 -34.68 -0.65 0.84
C ILE A 23 -34.47 -2.14 0.54
N PHE A 24 -35.49 -2.84 0.06
CA PHE A 24 -35.38 -4.24 -0.34
C PHE A 24 -34.38 -4.39 -1.50
N HIS A 25 -34.50 -3.57 -2.53
CA HIS A 25 -33.58 -3.57 -3.68
C HIS A 25 -32.14 -3.27 -3.25
N LEU A 26 -31.91 -2.25 -2.42
CA LEU A 26 -30.59 -1.90 -1.90
C LEU A 26 -30.00 -3.03 -1.05
N LYS A 27 -30.80 -3.67 -0.19
CA LYS A 27 -30.38 -4.84 0.59
C LYS A 27 -30.04 -6.04 -0.29
N ALA A 28 -30.83 -6.31 -1.33
CA ALA A 28 -30.57 -7.38 -2.28
C ALA A 28 -29.28 -7.12 -3.09
N SER A 29 -29.08 -5.88 -3.52
CA SER A 29 -27.84 -5.44 -4.17
C SER A 29 -26.65 -5.70 -3.25
N LEU A 30 -26.68 -5.17 -2.02
CA LEU A 30 -25.65 -5.36 -1.00
C LEU A 30 -25.30 -6.84 -0.73
N ALA A 31 -26.29 -7.74 -0.74
CA ALA A 31 -26.06 -9.18 -0.53
C ALA A 31 -25.31 -9.86 -1.70
N THR A 32 -25.49 -9.36 -2.93
CA THR A 32 -24.89 -9.93 -4.14
C THR A 32 -23.59 -9.24 -4.57
N MET A 33 -23.24 -8.12 -3.93
CA MET A 33 -22.03 -7.37 -4.20
C MET A 33 -20.77 -8.16 -3.81
N LYS A 34 -19.88 -8.31 -4.78
CA LYS A 34 -18.57 -8.96 -4.66
C LYS A 34 -17.55 -8.14 -5.44
N GLN A 35 -16.27 -8.22 -5.06
CA GLN A 35 -15.19 -7.49 -5.72
C GLN A 35 -15.04 -7.88 -7.20
N LYS A 36 -15.20 -9.17 -7.55
CA LYS A 36 -15.17 -9.71 -8.93
C LYS A 36 -13.98 -9.18 -9.78
N GLY A 37 -12.80 -9.06 -9.16
CA GLY A 37 -11.58 -8.57 -9.83
C GLY A 37 -11.48 -7.05 -10.01
N ALA A 38 -12.46 -6.26 -9.56
CA ALA A 38 -12.32 -4.81 -9.47
C ALA A 38 -11.30 -4.42 -8.39
N SER A 39 -10.74 -3.20 -8.48
CA SER A 39 -9.88 -2.66 -7.42
C SER A 39 -10.66 -2.54 -6.10
N ILE A 40 -9.95 -2.62 -4.98
CA ILE A 40 -10.56 -2.54 -3.65
C ILE A 40 -11.25 -1.18 -3.46
N THR A 41 -10.64 -0.10 -3.96
CA THR A 41 -11.25 1.24 -3.93
C THR A 41 -12.60 1.26 -4.65
N ASN A 42 -12.68 0.74 -5.87
CA ASN A 42 -13.92 0.74 -6.65
C ASN A 42 -15.01 -0.11 -5.98
N TYR A 43 -14.64 -1.26 -5.42
CA TYR A 43 -15.55 -2.12 -4.68
C TYR A 43 -16.07 -1.40 -3.42
N TYR A 44 -15.17 -0.80 -2.64
CA TYR A 44 -15.50 -0.07 -1.42
C TYR A 44 -16.40 1.13 -1.69
N THR A 45 -16.11 1.94 -2.71
CA THR A 45 -16.94 3.10 -3.07
C THR A 45 -18.37 2.69 -3.41
N LYS A 46 -18.55 1.57 -4.13
CA LYS A 46 -19.90 1.06 -4.43
C LYS A 46 -20.65 0.62 -3.17
N LEU A 47 -19.95 -0.08 -2.27
CA LEU A 47 -20.55 -0.47 -0.98
C LEU A 47 -20.95 0.74 -0.17
N HIS A 48 -20.05 1.70 -0.02
CA HIS A 48 -20.27 2.94 0.71
C HIS A 48 -21.47 3.70 0.17
N TYR A 49 -21.53 3.90 -1.15
CA TYR A 49 -22.67 4.54 -1.80
C TYR A 49 -24.00 3.84 -1.47
N THR A 50 -24.02 2.50 -1.54
CA THR A 50 -25.25 1.73 -1.28
C THR A 50 -25.65 1.78 0.20
N TRP A 51 -24.67 1.83 1.12
CA TRP A 51 -24.93 2.04 2.55
C TRP A 51 -25.49 3.44 2.82
N ASP A 52 -24.92 4.48 2.22
CA ASP A 52 -25.40 5.86 2.36
C ASP A 52 -26.83 6.01 1.82
N GLU A 53 -27.12 5.41 0.66
CA GLU A 53 -28.45 5.41 0.08
C GLU A 53 -29.45 4.66 0.97
N LEU A 54 -29.04 3.53 1.55
CA LEU A 54 -29.85 2.76 2.50
C LEU A 54 -30.10 3.54 3.79
N GLU A 55 -29.11 4.28 4.29
CA GLU A 55 -29.22 5.12 5.48
C GLU A 55 -30.14 6.33 5.21
N SER A 56 -30.02 6.98 4.06
CA SER A 56 -30.93 8.05 3.63
C SER A 56 -32.39 7.58 3.45
N SER A 57 -32.58 6.31 3.08
CA SER A 57 -33.89 5.68 2.92
C SER A 57 -34.53 5.28 4.25
N ARG A 58 -33.77 5.24 5.35
CA ARG A 58 -34.29 4.95 6.69
C ARG A 58 -34.72 6.27 7.33
N MET A 59 -36.04 6.46 7.48
CA MET A 59 -36.56 7.56 8.31
C MET A 59 -36.33 7.24 9.80
N TYR A 60 -35.13 7.51 10.32
CA TYR A 60 -34.85 7.40 11.73
C TYR A 60 -35.51 8.58 12.48
N ASN A 61 -36.65 8.32 13.14
CA ASN A 61 -37.18 9.22 14.16
C ASN A 61 -36.35 9.03 15.43
N LEU A 62 -35.23 9.73 15.54
CA LEU A 62 -34.38 9.70 16.73
C LEU A 62 -34.94 10.69 17.75
N CYS A 63 -35.75 10.20 18.68
CA CYS A 63 -36.10 10.96 19.88
C CYS A 63 -34.83 11.24 20.68
N THR A 64 -34.46 12.52 20.78
CA THR A 64 -33.16 12.98 21.32
C THR A 64 -33.10 13.04 22.85
N ASN A 65 -34.14 12.59 23.57
CA ASN A 65 -34.24 12.85 25.02
C ASN A 65 -34.35 11.54 25.83
N GLY A 66 -33.38 11.32 26.73
CA GLY A 66 -33.39 10.36 27.85
C GLY A 66 -33.21 8.88 27.50
N ASP A 67 -32.29 8.19 28.19
CA ASP A 67 -31.93 6.75 28.21
C ASP A 67 -31.64 6.03 26.88
N ASN A 68 -32.13 6.55 25.77
CA ASN A 68 -31.98 6.02 24.42
C ASN A 68 -30.60 6.28 23.81
N PHE A 69 -29.74 7.09 24.44
CA PHE A 69 -28.39 7.39 23.91
C PHE A 69 -27.47 6.16 23.92
N VAL A 70 -27.48 5.39 25.01
CA VAL A 70 -26.66 4.18 25.12
C VAL A 70 -27.15 3.12 24.11
N PHE A 71 -28.47 2.97 23.99
CA PHE A 71 -29.09 2.07 23.02
C PHE A 71 -28.83 2.49 21.56
N GLN A 72 -28.89 3.79 21.27
CA GLN A 72 -28.56 4.30 19.94
C GLN A 72 -27.10 4.07 19.59
N LYS A 73 -26.20 4.25 20.56
CA LYS A 73 -24.78 3.97 20.36
C LYS A 73 -24.52 2.49 20.10
N SER A 74 -25.20 1.57 20.82
CA SER A 74 -25.06 0.14 20.55
C SER A 74 -25.56 -0.25 19.16
N ILE A 75 -26.68 0.32 18.71
CA ILE A 75 -27.19 0.10 17.34
C ILE A 75 -26.16 0.60 16.31
N ALA A 76 -25.58 1.79 16.51
CA ALA A 76 -24.59 2.34 15.60
C ALA A 76 -23.33 1.46 15.52
N THR A 77 -22.85 0.94 16.65
CA THR A 77 -21.69 0.03 16.69
C THR A 77 -21.98 -1.30 15.98
N GLU A 78 -23.17 -1.87 16.17
CA GLU A 78 -23.56 -3.10 15.49
C GLU A 78 -23.67 -2.89 13.97
N GLN A 79 -24.24 -1.77 13.53
CA GLN A 79 -24.28 -1.40 12.11
C GLN A 79 -22.88 -1.22 11.51
N GLU A 80 -21.94 -0.67 12.27
CA GLU A 80 -20.55 -0.56 11.80
C GLU A 80 -19.90 -1.94 11.65
N HIS A 81 -20.14 -2.86 12.59
CA HIS A 81 -19.68 -4.24 12.48
C HIS A 81 -20.28 -4.94 11.24
N ASP A 82 -21.57 -4.76 10.99
CA ASP A 82 -22.24 -5.32 9.80
C ASP A 82 -21.60 -4.82 8.49
N ARG A 83 -21.23 -3.53 8.42
CA ARG A 83 -20.51 -2.97 7.26
C ARG A 83 -19.15 -3.66 7.08
N VAL A 84 -18.42 -3.90 8.17
CA VAL A 84 -17.13 -4.62 8.13
C VAL A 84 -17.34 -6.06 7.63
N TYR A 85 -18.28 -6.81 8.18
CA TYR A 85 -18.56 -8.18 7.75
C TYR A 85 -18.95 -8.23 6.27
N GLN A 86 -19.82 -7.33 5.84
CA GLN A 86 -20.25 -7.26 4.45
C GLN A 86 -19.11 -6.93 3.50
N PHE A 87 -18.23 -5.98 3.87
CA PHE A 87 -17.02 -5.68 3.11
C PHE A 87 -16.16 -6.92 2.95
N LEU A 88 -15.81 -7.59 4.06
CA LEU A 88 -14.93 -8.76 4.09
C LEU A 88 -15.52 -9.95 3.32
N MET A 89 -16.83 -10.22 3.45
CA MET A 89 -17.50 -11.31 2.74
C MET A 89 -17.48 -11.16 1.22
N GLY A 90 -17.40 -9.93 0.71
CA GLY A 90 -17.37 -9.70 -0.73
C GLY A 90 -15.98 -9.53 -1.34
N LEU A 91 -14.92 -9.52 -0.53
CA LEU A 91 -13.54 -9.61 -1.00
C LEU A 91 -13.25 -10.98 -1.60
N ASP A 92 -12.27 -11.02 -2.49
CA ASP A 92 -11.78 -12.30 -3.02
C ASP A 92 -10.93 -13.04 -1.97
N HIS A 93 -11.50 -14.12 -1.42
CA HIS A 93 -10.87 -14.91 -0.37
C HIS A 93 -9.53 -15.54 -0.79
N ALA A 94 -9.35 -15.83 -2.09
CA ALA A 94 -8.11 -16.41 -2.58
C ALA A 94 -6.93 -15.42 -2.46
N PHE A 95 -7.19 -14.12 -2.62
CA PHE A 95 -6.16 -13.09 -2.59
C PHE A 95 -6.01 -12.41 -1.22
N TYR A 96 -7.12 -12.26 -0.48
CA TYR A 96 -7.18 -11.46 0.76
C TYR A 96 -7.48 -12.27 2.03
N GLY A 97 -7.56 -13.60 1.96
CA GLY A 97 -7.95 -14.46 3.08
C GLY A 97 -7.15 -14.24 4.38
N THR A 98 -5.83 -13.99 4.29
CA THR A 98 -5.01 -13.71 5.48
C THR A 98 -5.42 -12.43 6.21
N PHE A 99 -5.74 -11.37 5.46
CA PHE A 99 -6.17 -10.09 6.01
C PHE A 99 -7.60 -10.17 6.54
N ILE A 100 -8.48 -10.93 5.88
CA ILE A 100 -9.82 -11.22 6.39
C ILE A 100 -9.71 -11.87 7.78
N THR A 101 -8.93 -12.95 7.92
CA THR A 101 -8.72 -13.61 9.21
C THR A 101 -8.09 -12.69 10.25
N GLN A 102 -7.10 -11.87 9.86
CA GLN A 102 -6.47 -10.91 10.77
C GLN A 102 -7.46 -9.87 11.30
N ILE A 103 -8.33 -9.34 10.45
CA ILE A 103 -9.35 -8.36 10.84
C ILE A 103 -10.40 -9.02 11.73
N LEU A 104 -10.87 -10.22 11.39
CA LEU A 104 -11.87 -10.96 12.19
C LEU A 104 -11.34 -11.34 13.58
N ASN A 105 -10.03 -11.58 13.72
CA ASN A 105 -9.41 -11.92 15.00
C ASN A 105 -9.05 -10.68 15.86
N SER A 106 -9.31 -9.47 15.39
CA SER A 106 -9.06 -8.26 16.18
C SER A 106 -10.14 -8.04 17.24
N ASN A 107 -9.73 -7.68 18.46
CA ASN A 107 -10.63 -7.33 19.56
C ASN A 107 -10.19 -5.99 20.19
N PRO A 108 -11.02 -4.92 20.11
CA PRO A 108 -12.32 -4.84 19.45
C PRO A 108 -12.22 -4.94 17.93
N LEU A 109 -13.34 -5.27 17.26
CA LEU A 109 -13.40 -5.33 15.80
C LEU A 109 -13.03 -3.96 15.22
N ARG A 110 -12.17 -3.95 14.20
CA ARG A 110 -11.74 -2.70 13.55
C ARG A 110 -12.89 -2.00 12.85
N THR A 111 -12.80 -0.69 12.76
CA THR A 111 -13.74 0.12 11.98
C THR A 111 -13.65 -0.19 10.49
N ILE A 112 -14.70 0.15 9.74
CA ILE A 112 -14.73 -0.07 8.29
C ILE A 112 -13.57 0.63 7.57
N ASN A 113 -13.23 1.85 7.98
CA ASN A 113 -12.14 2.63 7.40
C ASN A 113 -10.76 1.99 7.66
N GLN A 114 -10.57 1.43 8.86
CA GLN A 114 -9.34 0.69 9.19
C GLN A 114 -9.25 -0.60 8.37
N ALA A 115 -10.33 -1.37 8.27
CA ALA A 115 -10.40 -2.57 7.44
C ALA A 115 -10.07 -2.27 5.97
N PHE A 116 -10.66 -1.22 5.42
CA PHE A 116 -10.39 -0.74 4.06
C PHE A 116 -8.90 -0.37 3.87
N SER A 117 -8.31 0.36 4.82
CA SER A 117 -6.92 0.82 4.74
C SER A 117 -5.93 -0.36 4.71
N ILE A 118 -6.13 -1.37 5.56
CA ILE A 118 -5.30 -2.58 5.62
C ILE A 118 -5.33 -3.32 4.28
N VAL A 119 -6.53 -3.52 3.75
CA VAL A 119 -6.74 -4.29 2.52
C VAL A 119 -6.20 -3.55 1.29
N THR A 120 -6.35 -2.22 1.25
CA THR A 120 -5.79 -1.36 0.17
C THR A 120 -4.27 -1.30 0.22
N GLN A 121 -3.68 -1.28 1.43
CA GLN A 121 -2.23 -1.35 1.60
C GLN A 121 -1.67 -2.66 1.05
N GLU A 122 -2.35 -3.79 1.29
CA GLU A 122 -1.96 -5.08 0.71
C GLU A 122 -2.05 -5.08 -0.81
N GLU A 123 -3.10 -4.48 -1.40
CA GLU A 123 -3.22 -4.37 -2.87
C GLU A 123 -2.00 -3.69 -3.48
N SER A 124 -1.58 -2.58 -2.88
CA SER A 124 -0.43 -1.79 -3.31
C SER A 124 0.87 -2.57 -3.12
N HIS A 125 1.03 -3.25 -1.98
CA HIS A 125 2.20 -4.08 -1.71
C HIS A 125 2.33 -5.24 -2.70
N LYS A 126 1.23 -5.95 -2.99
CA LYS A 126 1.23 -7.02 -4.01
C LYS A 126 1.55 -6.48 -5.40
N ALA A 127 1.07 -5.29 -5.77
CA ALA A 127 1.41 -4.67 -7.04
C ALA A 127 2.92 -4.42 -7.17
N MET A 128 3.57 -3.89 -6.12
CA MET A 128 5.02 -3.69 -6.09
C MET A 128 5.81 -5.01 -6.16
N VAL A 129 5.40 -6.02 -5.39
CA VAL A 129 6.06 -7.33 -5.40
C VAL A 129 5.95 -8.01 -6.77
N ARG A 130 4.78 -7.88 -7.44
CA ARG A 130 4.61 -8.36 -8.82
C ARG A 130 5.58 -7.67 -9.78
N SER A 131 5.71 -6.34 -9.72
CA SER A 131 6.67 -5.62 -10.59
C SER A 131 8.14 -5.99 -10.31
N SER A 132 8.47 -6.30 -9.06
CA SER A 132 9.82 -6.75 -8.69
C SER A 132 10.12 -8.14 -9.25
N LYS A 133 9.18 -9.09 -9.13
CA LYS A 133 9.31 -10.43 -9.70
C LYS A 133 9.50 -10.41 -11.22
N THR A 134 8.74 -9.59 -11.92
CA THR A 134 8.90 -9.43 -13.38
C THR A 134 10.27 -8.87 -13.76
N LEU A 135 10.84 -7.97 -12.94
CA LEU A 135 12.19 -7.45 -13.16
C LEU A 135 13.25 -8.53 -12.92
N THR A 136 13.15 -9.28 -11.83
CA THR A 136 14.09 -10.37 -11.54
C THR A 136 14.01 -11.52 -12.55
N GLU A 137 12.82 -11.85 -13.05
CA GLU A 137 12.65 -12.85 -14.11
C GLU A 137 13.24 -12.34 -15.44
N ALA A 138 13.02 -11.07 -15.79
CA ALA A 138 13.62 -10.47 -16.99
C ALA A 138 15.16 -10.41 -16.92
N LEU A 139 15.72 -10.09 -15.75
CA LEU A 139 17.17 -10.08 -15.54
C LEU A 139 17.75 -11.50 -15.50
N GLY A 140 17.02 -12.46 -14.92
CA GLY A 140 17.36 -13.89 -14.93
C GLY A 140 17.35 -14.50 -16.33
N PHE A 141 16.43 -14.04 -17.20
CA PHE A 141 16.41 -14.43 -18.62
C PHE A 141 17.55 -13.77 -19.41
N ALA A 142 17.89 -12.52 -19.12
CA ALA A 142 19.05 -11.85 -19.72
C ALA A 142 20.41 -12.45 -19.26
N THR A 143 20.42 -13.22 -18.17
CA THR A 143 21.57 -13.99 -17.67
C THR A 143 21.45 -15.47 -18.00
N THR A 144 20.80 -15.84 -19.10
CA THR A 144 21.21 -17.09 -19.74
C THR A 144 22.59 -16.85 -20.32
N ASN A 145 23.62 -17.33 -19.62
CA ASN A 145 24.89 -17.68 -20.23
C ASN A 145 24.59 -18.70 -21.33
N THR A 146 24.17 -18.23 -22.51
CA THR A 146 24.41 -19.00 -23.72
C THR A 146 25.92 -19.21 -23.73
N PRO A 147 26.41 -20.46 -23.70
CA PRO A 147 27.81 -20.70 -23.97
C PRO A 147 28.04 -20.09 -25.34
N ILE A 148 28.77 -18.97 -25.39
CA ILE A 148 29.32 -18.51 -26.65
C ILE A 148 30.27 -19.62 -27.03
N ASP A 149 29.80 -20.52 -27.89
CA ASP A 149 30.57 -21.60 -28.45
C ASP A 149 31.80 -20.96 -29.11
N SER A 150 32.92 -21.08 -28.42
CA SER A 150 34.21 -20.51 -28.79
C SER A 150 34.93 -21.38 -29.84
N SER A 151 34.16 -22.19 -30.57
CA SER A 151 34.62 -23.04 -31.68
C SER A 151 35.00 -22.27 -32.94
N LYS A 152 34.93 -20.94 -32.95
CA LYS A 152 35.59 -20.13 -34.00
C LYS A 152 37.09 -20.08 -33.70
N PRO A 153 37.96 -20.57 -34.61
CA PRO A 153 39.39 -20.51 -34.38
C PRO A 153 39.79 -19.04 -34.24
N ARG A 154 40.24 -18.65 -33.03
CA ARG A 154 41.02 -17.43 -32.86
C ARG A 154 42.24 -17.63 -33.76
N VAL A 155 42.24 -16.96 -34.91
CA VAL A 155 43.37 -16.95 -35.85
C VAL A 155 44.54 -16.33 -35.10
N THR A 156 45.34 -17.18 -34.47
CA THR A 156 46.68 -16.83 -34.02
C THR A 156 47.54 -16.81 -35.26
N TYR A 157 47.84 -15.63 -35.79
CA TYR A 157 48.99 -15.49 -36.66
C TYR A 157 49.98 -14.49 -36.09
N THR A 158 51.21 -14.97 -36.04
CA THR A 158 52.39 -14.45 -35.38
C THR A 158 53.00 -13.31 -36.19
N HIS A 159 52.99 -12.10 -35.62
CA HIS A 159 54.12 -11.20 -35.75
C HIS A 159 54.16 -10.25 -34.54
N TYR A 160 55.20 -10.41 -33.72
CA TYR A 160 55.49 -9.64 -32.50
C TYR A 160 54.51 -9.79 -31.33
N GLY A 161 54.44 -10.98 -30.71
CA GLY A 161 54.29 -11.17 -29.26
C GLY A 161 53.18 -10.44 -28.45
N CYS A 162 52.22 -9.76 -29.07
CA CYS A 162 51.18 -8.99 -28.38
C CYS A 162 49.82 -9.68 -28.56
N PRO A 163 49.30 -10.38 -27.53
CA PRO A 163 47.98 -10.98 -27.62
C PRO A 163 46.87 -9.91 -27.61
N ASN A 164 45.82 -10.15 -28.39
CA ASN A 164 44.55 -9.40 -28.44
C ASN A 164 44.53 -8.06 -29.20
N HIS A 165 45.14 -7.97 -30.39
CA HIS A 165 44.80 -6.89 -31.33
C HIS A 165 44.77 -7.41 -32.77
N ASP A 166 43.86 -6.85 -33.58
CA ASP A 166 43.77 -7.14 -35.01
C ASP A 166 44.84 -6.35 -35.78
N VAL A 167 45.39 -6.95 -36.83
CA VAL A 167 46.50 -6.38 -37.64
C VAL A 167 46.07 -5.05 -38.24
N SER A 168 44.80 -4.93 -38.64
CA SER A 168 44.18 -3.72 -39.20
C SER A 168 44.24 -2.50 -38.27
N HIS A 169 44.34 -2.72 -36.95
CA HIS A 169 44.38 -1.69 -35.92
C HIS A 169 45.69 -1.67 -35.13
N CYS A 170 46.74 -2.35 -35.64
CA CYS A 170 48.06 -2.31 -35.04
C CYS A 170 48.73 -0.95 -35.30
N TYR A 171 48.74 -0.07 -34.29
CA TYR A 171 49.47 1.20 -34.37
C TYR A 171 50.98 1.06 -34.62
N LYS A 172 51.55 -0.13 -34.36
CA LYS A 172 52.96 -0.42 -34.66
C LYS A 172 53.22 -0.69 -36.15
N LEU A 173 52.20 -1.10 -36.90
CA LEU A 173 52.23 -1.25 -38.36
C LEU A 173 51.68 0.00 -39.08
N HIS A 174 50.56 0.55 -38.61
CA HIS A 174 49.85 1.65 -39.27
C HIS A 174 50.32 3.05 -38.87
N GLY A 175 51.25 3.15 -37.91
CA GLY A 175 51.70 4.41 -37.34
C GLY A 175 50.76 4.92 -36.25
N TYR A 176 51.31 5.58 -35.24
CA TYR A 176 50.50 6.20 -34.19
C TYR A 176 49.88 7.50 -34.73
N PRO A 177 48.59 7.77 -34.47
CA PRO A 177 47.98 9.03 -34.88
C PRO A 177 48.67 10.20 -34.20
N ASP A 178 48.91 11.27 -34.96
CA ASP A 178 49.51 12.50 -34.45
C ASP A 178 48.68 13.05 -33.29
N ARG A 179 49.27 13.08 -32.10
CA ARG A 179 48.67 13.71 -30.94
C ARG A 179 48.94 15.21 -31.03
N PRO A 180 47.91 16.07 -30.94
CA PRO A 180 48.14 17.49 -30.69
C PRO A 180 48.95 17.64 -29.40
N ASN A 181 50.04 18.41 -29.48
CA ASN A 181 50.92 18.69 -28.35
C ASN A 181 50.14 19.35 -27.20
N ILE A 182 49.72 18.55 -26.22
CA ILE A 182 49.35 19.03 -24.89
C ILE A 182 50.50 18.71 -23.95
N GLY A 183 50.93 19.77 -23.28
CA GLY A 183 52.20 19.90 -22.58
C GLY A 183 52.51 18.78 -21.60
N ARG A 184 53.82 18.59 -21.47
CA ARG A 184 54.55 17.70 -20.56
C ARG A 184 54.02 17.79 -19.12
N GLY A 185 53.63 16.64 -18.56
CA GLY A 185 53.51 16.41 -17.13
C GLY A 185 54.15 15.06 -16.78
N ARG A 186 55.35 15.10 -16.19
CA ARG A 186 56.08 13.93 -15.67
C ARG A 186 55.33 13.36 -14.46
N GLY A 187 55.10 12.06 -14.41
CA GLY A 187 54.62 11.37 -13.21
C GLY A 187 54.83 9.86 -13.33
N ARG A 188 55.91 9.36 -12.71
CA ARG A 188 56.32 7.96 -12.66
C ARG A 188 55.27 7.09 -11.98
N GLY A 189 55.09 5.87 -12.48
CA GLY A 189 54.35 4.82 -11.79
C GLY A 189 54.98 4.42 -10.47
N LEU A 190 54.15 3.95 -9.54
CA LEU A 190 54.57 3.14 -8.41
C LEU A 190 53.51 2.07 -8.15
N SER A 191 53.90 0.83 -8.43
CA SER A 191 53.26 -0.40 -7.99
C SER A 191 53.70 -0.72 -6.56
N THR A 192 52.77 -0.88 -5.62
CA THR A 192 53.08 -1.52 -4.32
C THR A 192 51.88 -2.31 -3.79
N LEU A 193 52.07 -3.63 -3.72
CA LEU A 193 51.37 -4.56 -2.84
C LEU A 193 51.54 -4.11 -1.38
N GLY A 194 50.48 -4.09 -0.58
CA GLY A 194 50.59 -3.76 0.85
C GLY A 194 49.34 -4.07 1.66
N ARG A 195 49.29 -5.29 2.18
CA ARG A 195 48.40 -5.75 3.25
C ARG A 195 48.71 -4.96 4.53
N LEU A 196 47.69 -4.50 5.28
CA LEU A 196 47.41 -4.81 6.70
C LEU A 196 46.38 -3.86 7.34
N THR A 197 45.81 -4.44 8.39
CA THR A 197 44.69 -4.12 9.29
C THR A 197 44.91 -2.98 10.29
N PHE A 198 43.82 -2.70 11.04
CA PHE A 198 43.62 -1.86 12.24
C PHE A 198 43.22 -0.40 11.96
N GLY A 199 42.27 0.23 12.67
CA GLY A 199 41.54 -0.15 13.88
C GLY A 199 40.41 0.86 14.16
N SER A 200 39.50 0.44 15.03
CA SER A 200 38.37 1.21 15.57
C SER A 200 38.82 2.36 16.47
N ALA A 201 38.10 3.49 16.46
CA ALA A 201 37.72 4.21 17.69
C ALA A 201 36.74 5.37 17.43
N HIS A 202 35.62 5.26 18.15
CA HIS A 202 34.76 6.28 18.76
C HIS A 202 35.28 7.73 18.86
N ALA A 203 34.35 8.68 18.65
CA ALA A 203 34.37 10.00 19.27
C ALA A 203 33.04 10.27 19.99
N THR A 204 33.15 10.86 21.17
CA THR A 204 32.13 11.10 22.19
C THR A 204 31.61 12.54 22.20
N GLN A 205 30.33 12.66 22.60
CA GLN A 205 29.69 13.71 23.43
C GLN A 205 29.49 15.15 22.92
N SER A 206 28.22 15.55 22.87
CA SER A 206 27.56 16.62 23.67
C SER A 206 26.11 16.73 23.14
N GLY A 207 25.01 16.80 23.91
CA GLY A 207 24.77 17.06 25.31
C GLY A 207 23.98 18.35 25.46
N VAL A 208 22.63 18.32 25.43
CA VAL A 208 21.73 19.22 26.17
C VAL A 208 20.35 18.56 26.34
N SER A 209 19.92 18.42 27.59
CA SER A 209 18.58 18.00 28.02
C SER A 209 17.67 19.22 28.24
N PHE A 210 16.36 19.06 28.04
CA PHE A 210 15.19 19.70 28.68
C PHE A 210 13.98 19.21 27.83
N GLU A 211 12.84 18.72 28.31
CA GLU A 211 12.09 18.97 29.53
C GLU A 211 11.03 17.84 29.70
N LYS A 212 10.46 17.73 30.91
CA LYS A 212 9.71 16.57 31.42
C LYS A 212 8.33 16.37 30.78
N HIS A 213 8.02 15.12 30.49
CA HIS A 213 6.69 14.62 30.17
C HIS A 213 5.78 14.74 31.40
N LEU A 214 4.72 15.55 31.31
CA LEU A 214 3.64 15.55 32.30
C LEU A 214 2.83 14.25 32.14
N SER A 215 2.56 13.59 33.27
CA SER A 215 1.83 12.33 33.37
C SER A 215 0.36 12.61 33.70
N ILE A 216 -0.55 11.80 33.16
CA ILE A 216 -2.01 12.03 33.18
C ILE A 216 -2.68 11.70 34.53
N ASN A 217 -1.89 11.43 35.57
CA ASN A 217 -2.37 10.94 36.87
C ASN A 217 -2.50 12.02 37.96
N ASP A 218 -2.40 13.31 37.62
CA ASP A 218 -2.51 14.43 38.58
C ASP A 218 -3.90 15.07 38.67
N PHE A 219 -4.96 14.44 38.14
CA PHE A 219 -6.33 14.94 38.29
C PHE A 219 -7.14 14.13 39.31
N THR A 220 -7.30 14.69 40.51
CA THR A 220 -8.26 14.22 41.52
C THR A 220 -9.66 14.79 41.25
N PRO A 221 -10.75 14.05 41.53
CA PRO A 221 -12.12 14.48 41.26
C PRO A 221 -12.65 15.29 42.43
N GLY A 222 -12.81 16.61 42.24
CA GLY A 222 -13.33 17.47 43.29
C GLY A 222 -13.70 18.88 42.85
N MET A 223 -14.33 19.05 41.67
CA MET A 223 -14.94 20.33 41.27
C MET A 223 -16.04 20.13 40.20
N ILE A 224 -17.17 19.52 40.57
CA ILE A 224 -18.46 19.80 39.90
C ILE A 224 -19.54 19.86 40.99
N GLN A 225 -19.92 21.08 41.34
CA GLN A 225 -21.24 21.44 41.84
C GLN A 225 -22.12 21.78 40.63
#